data_AF-W4DUR4-F1
#
_entry.id   AF-W4DUR4-F1
#
_cell.length_a   1.000
_cell.length_b   1.000
_cell.length_c   1.000
_cell.angle_alpha   90.00
_cell.angle_beta   90.00
_cell.angle_gamma   90.00
#
_symmetry.space_group_name_H-M   'P 1'
#
loop_
_entity.id
_entity.type
_entity.pdbx_description
1 polymer ?
#
loop_
_entity_poly.entity_id
_entity_poly.type
_entity_poly.pdbx_seq_one_letter_code
_entity_poly.pdbx_strand_id
1 'polypeptide(L)'
;MTLALTARGVETTYEQVMGYSGACWRMAFEPVWDYSAADALVVYDYSIPACKAYGLSARRANRLEPQQRTAEKLAILEDIRQGRLPLAINLRVAPEWGVITGYLAEGDVLLCRSYFDDETFSELEADPEFQAHTRISQGYLHVDQWPYRIIRLGDQMEAPSALENLYASLRVKLESMQAESLSNSSSYAIGYKALELWREGLQDHPWYAAADEEAFSRRLSVNHFCMMALADARRCAAAYLRDSLPLVHDPQQQAALAAMTEIYGELAALLDKYYKEMSDPAILRTAGAAPRASWTGRQREQQAELLAKVASLEHQGDTLAEVVLGLT
;
A
#
# COMPACT_ATOMS: atom_id res chain seq x y z
N MET A 1 1.25 9.14 2.90
CA MET A 1 2.49 9.52 3.60
C MET A 1 3.27 10.59 2.82
N THR A 2 3.63 10.36 1.56
CA THR A 2 4.37 11.32 0.71
C THR A 2 3.81 12.74 0.77
N LEU A 3 2.51 12.93 0.49
CA LEU A 3 1.88 14.26 0.56
C LEU A 3 1.99 14.93 1.95
N ALA A 4 1.90 14.15 3.04
CA ALA A 4 2.03 14.68 4.40
C ALA A 4 3.47 15.10 4.72
N LEU A 5 4.47 14.43 4.15
CA LEU A 5 5.88 14.80 4.26
C LEU A 5 6.18 16.06 3.43
N THR A 6 5.73 16.08 2.16
CA THR A 6 5.92 17.24 1.26
C THR A 6 5.26 18.50 1.81
N ALA A 7 4.07 18.41 2.40
CA ALA A 7 3.39 19.54 3.01
C ALA A 7 4.19 20.20 4.15
N ARG A 8 5.12 19.46 4.77
CA ARG A 8 6.01 19.93 5.83
C ARG A 8 7.40 20.33 5.32
N GLY A 9 7.60 20.37 4.01
CA GLY A 9 8.88 20.72 3.39
C GLY A 9 9.90 19.58 3.38
N VAL A 10 9.50 18.34 3.65
CA VAL A 10 10.38 17.17 3.49
C VAL A 10 10.40 16.76 2.02
N GLU A 11 11.55 16.94 1.37
CA GLU A 11 11.76 16.50 0.00
C GLU A 11 11.85 14.97 -0.03
N THR A 12 10.89 14.34 -0.73
CA THR A 12 10.90 12.89 -0.91
C THR A 12 10.02 12.48 -2.09
N THR A 13 10.27 11.28 -2.62
CA THR A 13 9.43 10.65 -3.64
C THR A 13 8.54 9.56 -3.06
N TYR A 14 7.57 9.07 -3.84
CA TYR A 14 6.76 7.93 -3.44
C TYR A 14 7.60 6.67 -3.26
N GLU A 15 8.52 6.42 -4.18
CA GLU A 15 9.44 5.27 -4.19
C GLU A 15 10.34 5.27 -2.96
N GLN A 16 10.84 6.45 -2.54
CA GLN A 16 11.63 6.58 -1.32
C GLN A 16 10.80 6.28 -0.06
N VAL A 17 9.58 6.79 0.04
CA VAL A 17 8.68 6.49 1.16
C VAL A 17 8.39 4.98 1.23
N MET A 18 8.14 4.35 0.08
CA MET A 18 7.91 2.91 -0.05
C MET A 18 9.14 2.09 0.33
N GLY A 19 10.33 2.54 -0.07
CA GLY A 19 11.61 1.96 0.28
C GLY A 19 11.93 2.08 1.77
N TYR A 20 11.92 3.29 2.31
CA TYR A 20 12.24 3.58 3.72
C TYR A 20 11.29 2.90 4.71
N SER A 21 10.01 2.81 4.37
CA SER A 21 9.03 2.07 5.16
C SER A 21 9.17 0.55 5.06
N GLY A 22 9.80 0.05 4.00
CA GLY A 22 9.76 -1.37 3.64
C GLY A 22 8.40 -1.84 3.11
N ALA A 23 7.44 -0.94 2.89
CA ALA A 23 6.14 -1.28 2.31
C ALA A 23 6.26 -1.78 0.87
N CYS A 24 7.36 -1.50 0.16
CA CYS A 24 7.65 -2.10 -1.15
C CYS A 24 7.92 -3.61 -1.08
N TRP A 25 8.25 -4.16 0.09
CA TRP A 25 8.46 -5.60 0.33
C TRP A 25 7.20 -6.34 0.72
N ARG A 26 6.13 -5.60 1.05
CA ARG A 26 4.89 -6.17 1.60
C ARG A 26 4.36 -7.30 0.73
N MET A 27 3.87 -8.32 1.42
CA MET A 27 3.09 -9.39 0.83
C MET A 27 2.21 -9.98 1.93
N ALA A 28 0.90 -9.81 1.79
CA ALA A 28 -0.08 -10.39 2.69
C ALA A 28 -1.21 -10.99 1.86
N PHE A 29 -1.81 -12.08 2.34
CA PHE A 29 -2.93 -12.71 1.67
C PHE A 29 -3.74 -13.57 2.65
N GLU A 30 -5.05 -13.66 2.42
CA GLU A 30 -5.96 -14.47 3.24
C GLU A 30 -6.89 -15.31 2.36
N PRO A 31 -7.23 -16.56 2.76
CA PRO A 31 -8.12 -17.44 1.98
C PRO A 31 -9.51 -16.88 1.65
N VAL A 32 -9.99 -15.87 2.38
CA VAL A 32 -11.29 -15.23 2.11
C VAL A 32 -11.26 -14.22 0.97
N TRP A 33 -10.08 -13.91 0.42
CA TRP A 33 -9.88 -12.91 -0.63
C TRP A 33 -10.44 -11.55 -0.21
N ASP A 34 -9.68 -10.87 0.64
CA ASP A 34 -10.02 -9.54 1.15
C ASP A 34 -9.14 -8.44 0.55
N TYR A 35 -9.72 -7.28 0.23
CA TYR A 35 -9.00 -6.13 -0.32
C TYR A 35 -7.89 -5.63 0.61
N SER A 36 -8.06 -5.77 1.93
CA SER A 36 -7.09 -5.31 2.91
C SER A 36 -5.76 -6.08 2.81
N ALA A 37 -5.69 -7.20 2.06
CA ALA A 37 -4.42 -7.87 1.74
C ALA A 37 -3.38 -6.92 1.09
N ALA A 38 -3.85 -5.86 0.42
CA ALA A 38 -2.98 -4.83 -0.17
C ALA A 38 -2.61 -3.70 0.81
N ASP A 39 -3.32 -3.56 1.95
CA ASP A 39 -3.10 -2.49 2.93
C ASP A 39 -1.75 -2.69 3.64
N ALA A 40 -0.91 -1.66 3.54
CA ALA A 40 0.39 -1.63 4.18
C ALA A 40 0.33 -1.73 5.71
N LEU A 41 -0.82 -1.55 6.37
CA LEU A 41 -0.92 -1.65 7.83
C LEU A 41 -1.79 -2.81 8.32
N VAL A 42 -2.09 -3.80 7.46
CA VAL A 42 -2.98 -4.91 7.82
C VAL A 42 -2.30 -5.95 8.73
N VAL A 43 -1.08 -6.38 8.38
CA VAL A 43 -0.31 -7.38 9.18
C VAL A 43 0.93 -6.79 9.83
N TYR A 44 1.65 -5.90 9.13
CA TYR A 44 2.84 -5.24 9.63
C TYR A 44 2.62 -3.73 9.59
N ASP A 45 2.95 -3.00 10.65
CA ASP A 45 2.76 -1.54 10.66
C ASP A 45 3.95 -0.84 9.99
N TYR A 46 3.95 -0.77 8.65
CA TYR A 46 5.00 -0.08 7.89
C TYR A 46 5.05 1.44 8.16
N SER A 47 4.10 2.01 8.92
CA SER A 47 4.22 3.40 9.37
C SER A 47 5.34 3.59 10.39
N ILE A 48 5.66 2.57 11.19
CA ILE A 48 6.74 2.63 12.20
C ILE A 48 8.10 2.87 11.53
N PRO A 49 8.58 1.99 10.62
CA PRO A 49 9.85 2.22 9.93
C PRO A 49 9.82 3.49 9.09
N ALA A 50 8.69 3.84 8.47
CA ALA A 50 8.55 5.09 7.73
C ALA A 50 8.84 6.31 8.62
N CYS A 51 8.16 6.41 9.77
CA CYS A 51 8.34 7.54 10.67
C CYS A 51 9.77 7.59 11.21
N LYS A 52 10.35 6.44 11.57
CA LYS A 52 11.75 6.37 12.01
C LYS A 52 12.72 6.86 10.94
N ALA A 53 12.54 6.46 9.69
CA ALA A 53 13.44 6.80 8.59
C ALA A 53 13.46 8.31 8.26
N TYR A 54 12.34 9.00 8.48
CA TYR A 54 12.25 10.46 8.35
C TYR A 54 12.51 11.20 9.67
N GLY A 55 12.91 10.50 10.74
CA GLY A 55 13.12 11.12 12.06
C GLY A 55 11.84 11.74 12.61
N LEU A 56 10.68 11.11 12.45
CA LEU A 56 9.39 11.61 12.90
C LEU A 56 8.85 10.79 14.06
N SER A 57 8.32 11.48 15.07
CA SER A 57 7.41 10.84 16.01
C SER A 57 6.04 10.64 15.34
N ALA A 58 5.26 9.67 15.80
CA ALA A 58 3.91 9.45 15.30
C ALA A 58 2.97 9.09 16.44
N ARG A 59 1.79 9.71 16.42
CA ARG A 59 0.67 9.35 17.29
C ARG A 59 -0.38 8.63 16.47
N ARG A 60 -0.78 7.45 16.94
CA ARG A 60 -1.80 6.61 16.31
C ARG A 60 -3.07 6.66 17.12
N ALA A 61 -4.19 6.84 16.46
CA ALA A 61 -5.52 6.73 17.04
C ALA A 61 -6.32 5.70 16.25
N ASN A 62 -6.70 4.61 16.90
CA ASN A 62 -7.38 3.47 16.28
C ASN A 62 -8.73 3.26 16.96
N ARG A 63 -9.80 3.15 16.16
CA ARG A 63 -11.17 2.84 16.58
C ARG A 63 -11.61 3.63 17.81
N LEU A 64 -11.47 4.96 17.73
CA LEU A 64 -11.82 5.85 18.85
C LEU A 64 -13.31 5.81 19.16
N GLU A 65 -13.60 5.67 20.45
CA GLU A 65 -14.95 5.82 21.00
C GLU A 65 -15.43 7.27 20.87
N PRO A 66 -16.75 7.53 20.76
CA PRO A 66 -17.29 8.87 20.55
C PRO A 66 -16.74 9.95 21.50
N GLN A 67 -16.49 9.62 22.77
CA GLN A 67 -15.96 10.59 23.74
C GLN A 67 -14.50 10.97 23.46
N GLN A 68 -13.72 10.07 22.84
CA GLN A 68 -12.32 10.31 22.49
C GLN A 68 -12.19 11.13 21.20
N ARG A 69 -13.19 11.08 20.32
CA ARG A 69 -13.17 11.78 19.02
C ARG A 69 -13.06 13.29 19.17
N THR A 70 -13.68 13.88 20.20
CA THR A 70 -13.60 15.33 20.45
C THR A 70 -12.16 15.79 20.69
N ALA A 71 -11.44 15.07 21.56
CA ALA A 71 -10.04 15.39 21.85
C ALA A 71 -9.13 15.17 20.63
N GLU A 72 -9.38 14.09 19.88
CA GLU A 72 -8.61 13.81 18.66
C GLU A 72 -8.90 14.83 17.55
N LYS A 73 -10.16 15.28 17.42
CA LYS A 73 -10.55 16.35 16.48
C LYS A 73 -9.76 17.61 16.76
N LEU A 74 -9.71 18.06 18.02
CA LEU A 74 -8.92 19.24 18.40
C LEU A 74 -7.44 19.09 18.06
N ALA A 75 -6.88 17.90 18.26
CA ALA A 75 -5.49 17.62 17.91
C ALA A 75 -5.24 17.62 16.40
N ILE A 76 -6.19 17.14 15.59
CA ILE A 76 -6.17 17.22 14.13
C ILE A 76 -6.18 18.69 13.67
N LEU A 77 -7.05 19.53 14.25
CA LEU A 77 -7.10 20.95 13.89
C LEU A 77 -5.77 21.65 14.20
N GLU A 78 -5.14 21.31 15.33
CA GLU A 78 -3.85 21.87 15.69
C GLU A 78 -2.73 21.43 14.74
N ASP A 79 -2.71 20.15 14.36
CA ASP A 79 -1.75 19.65 13.36
C ASP A 79 -1.92 20.38 12.03
N ILE A 80 -3.15 20.57 11.54
CA ILE A 80 -3.43 21.30 10.31
C ILE A 80 -2.94 22.75 10.40
N ARG A 81 -3.18 23.45 11.51
CA ARG A 81 -2.68 24.82 11.72
C ARG A 81 -1.16 24.91 11.67
N GLN A 82 -0.47 23.84 12.05
CA GLN A 82 0.99 23.73 12.00
C GLN A 82 1.51 23.16 10.67
N GLY A 83 0.65 23.04 9.64
CA GLY A 83 1.02 22.51 8.33
C GLY A 83 1.26 20.99 8.31
N ARG A 84 0.80 20.27 9.34
CA ARG A 84 0.91 18.81 9.43
C ARG A 84 -0.39 18.17 9.01
N LEU A 85 -0.33 17.32 7.99
CA LEU A 85 -1.52 16.65 7.45
C LEU A 85 -1.66 15.24 8.07
N PRO A 86 -2.69 14.98 8.90
CA PRO A 86 -2.96 13.65 9.40
C PRO A 86 -3.26 12.66 8.27
N LEU A 87 -2.70 11.46 8.37
CA LEU A 87 -3.06 10.33 7.53
C LEU A 87 -4.24 9.62 8.16
N ALA A 88 -5.21 9.19 7.36
CA ALA A 88 -6.40 8.56 7.88
C ALA A 88 -7.01 7.61 6.85
N ILE A 89 -7.68 6.56 7.34
CA ILE A 89 -8.41 5.59 6.53
C ILE A 89 -9.91 5.80 6.68
N ASN A 90 -10.68 5.49 5.63
CA ASN A 90 -12.14 5.66 5.61
C ASN A 90 -12.56 7.12 5.65
N LEU A 91 -11.87 7.94 4.85
CA LEU A 91 -12.23 9.36 4.69
C LEU A 91 -13.47 9.52 3.82
N ARG A 92 -13.58 8.74 2.73
CA ARG A 92 -14.63 8.84 1.73
C ARG A 92 -14.80 7.55 0.93
N VAL A 93 -16.02 7.28 0.45
CA VAL A 93 -16.42 6.20 -0.49
C VAL A 93 -16.05 4.78 -0.04
N ALA A 94 -14.76 4.48 0.06
CA ALA A 94 -14.16 3.21 0.43
C ALA A 94 -13.25 3.36 1.66
N PRO A 95 -12.97 2.28 2.41
CA PRO A 95 -12.08 2.27 3.56
C PRO A 95 -10.62 2.38 3.11
N GLU A 96 -10.25 3.53 2.58
CA GLU A 96 -8.98 3.77 1.88
C GLU A 96 -8.21 4.94 2.49
N TRP A 97 -6.89 4.91 2.33
CA TRP A 97 -6.00 5.89 2.94
C TRP A 97 -6.03 7.21 2.20
N GLY A 98 -6.06 8.30 2.97
CA GLY A 98 -5.94 9.66 2.47
C GLY A 98 -5.29 10.58 3.49
N VAL A 99 -5.40 11.89 3.23
CA VAL A 99 -4.95 12.93 4.15
C VAL A 99 -6.10 13.83 4.52
N ILE A 100 -6.14 14.24 5.79
CA ILE A 100 -6.99 15.34 6.24
C ILE A 100 -6.22 16.63 5.97
N THR A 101 -6.76 17.48 5.10
CA THR A 101 -6.06 18.65 4.54
C THR A 101 -6.49 19.96 5.15
N GLY A 102 -7.65 20.01 5.80
CA GLY A 102 -8.23 21.25 6.27
C GLY A 102 -9.51 21.04 7.06
N TYR A 103 -10.16 22.16 7.37
CA TYR A 103 -11.47 22.15 8.01
C TYR A 103 -12.25 23.42 7.69
N LEU A 104 -13.58 23.34 7.79
CA LEU A 104 -14.51 24.46 7.77
C LEU A 104 -15.24 24.54 9.12
N ALA A 105 -15.90 25.67 9.37
CA ALA A 105 -16.76 25.88 10.54
C ALA A 105 -16.09 25.43 11.86
N GLU A 106 -14.88 25.92 12.15
CA GLU A 106 -14.13 25.62 13.37
C GLU A 106 -13.91 24.11 13.64
N GLY A 107 -13.88 23.29 12.59
CA GLY A 107 -13.64 21.86 12.69
C GLY A 107 -14.90 21.01 12.73
N ASP A 108 -16.08 21.58 12.44
CA ASP A 108 -17.30 20.79 12.27
C ASP A 108 -17.32 20.00 10.96
N VAL A 109 -16.61 20.50 9.94
CA VAL A 109 -16.39 19.78 8.69
C VAL A 109 -14.89 19.63 8.48
N LEU A 110 -14.40 18.39 8.41
CA LEU A 110 -13.03 18.08 8.01
C LEU A 110 -12.96 17.95 6.50
N LEU A 111 -11.87 18.44 5.91
CA LEU A 111 -11.58 18.37 4.48
C LEU A 111 -10.46 17.37 4.22
N CYS A 112 -10.50 16.68 3.09
CA CYS A 112 -9.55 15.63 2.75
C CYS A 112 -9.18 15.54 1.27
N ARG A 113 -8.15 14.73 1.01
CA ARG A 113 -7.81 14.14 -0.28
C ARG A 113 -7.70 12.63 -0.14
N SER A 114 -8.23 11.90 -1.10
CA SER A 114 -8.19 10.44 -1.20
C SER A 114 -7.81 10.00 -2.61
N TYR A 115 -7.58 8.69 -2.79
CA TYR A 115 -7.28 8.12 -4.10
C TYR A 115 -8.47 8.23 -5.09
N PHE A 116 -9.71 8.19 -4.60
CA PHE A 116 -10.95 8.17 -5.42
C PHE A 116 -11.56 9.56 -5.63
N ASP A 117 -10.74 10.60 -5.47
CA ASP A 117 -11.19 11.99 -5.63
C ASP A 117 -11.71 12.23 -7.06
N ASP A 118 -10.98 11.78 -8.09
CA ASP A 118 -11.34 11.97 -9.50
C ASP A 118 -12.67 11.30 -9.87
N GLU A 119 -12.92 10.09 -9.37
CA GLU A 119 -14.18 9.38 -9.57
C GLU A 119 -15.34 10.16 -8.96
N THR A 120 -15.17 10.68 -7.74
CA THR A 120 -16.18 11.53 -7.11
C THR A 120 -16.44 12.79 -7.91
N PHE A 121 -15.37 13.49 -8.33
CA PHE A 121 -15.51 14.73 -9.10
C PHE A 121 -16.27 14.48 -10.40
N SER A 122 -15.99 13.35 -11.06
CA SER A 122 -16.66 12.96 -12.31
C SER A 122 -18.12 12.60 -12.09
N GLU A 123 -18.44 11.82 -11.05
CA GLU A 123 -19.81 11.38 -10.75
C GLU A 123 -20.72 12.54 -10.30
N LEU A 124 -20.18 13.49 -9.53
CA LEU A 124 -20.94 14.59 -8.94
C LEU A 124 -20.81 15.91 -9.70
N GLU A 125 -20.17 15.93 -10.88
CA GLU A 125 -19.90 17.17 -11.63
C GLU A 125 -21.18 17.99 -11.89
N ALA A 126 -22.30 17.31 -12.21
CA ALA A 126 -23.57 17.96 -12.52
C ALA A 126 -24.42 18.30 -11.28
N ASP A 127 -24.01 17.90 -10.07
CA ASP A 127 -24.78 18.11 -8.84
C ASP A 127 -24.64 19.57 -8.33
N PRO A 128 -25.74 20.36 -8.27
CA PRO A 128 -25.70 21.75 -7.82
C PRO A 128 -25.23 21.93 -6.36
N GLU A 129 -25.53 20.97 -5.47
CA GLU A 129 -25.11 21.00 -4.08
C GLU A 129 -23.61 20.75 -3.98
N PHE A 130 -23.11 19.77 -4.72
CA PHE A 130 -21.68 19.50 -4.84
C PHE A 130 -20.90 20.71 -5.39
N GLN A 131 -21.44 21.38 -6.42
CA GLN A 131 -20.85 22.59 -6.98
C GLN A 131 -20.85 23.78 -6.01
N ALA A 132 -21.87 23.90 -5.16
CA ALA A 132 -21.88 24.90 -4.09
C ALA A 132 -20.83 24.58 -3.02
N HIS A 133 -20.76 23.32 -2.56
CA HIS A 133 -19.77 22.87 -1.59
C HIS A 133 -18.35 23.07 -2.10
N THR A 134 -18.04 22.65 -3.32
CA THR A 134 -16.72 22.75 -3.96
C THR A 134 -16.22 24.19 -4.02
N ARG A 135 -17.12 25.16 -4.23
CA ARG A 135 -16.76 26.60 -4.18
C ARG A 135 -16.37 27.04 -2.77
N ILE A 136 -17.09 26.59 -1.75
CA ILE A 136 -16.81 26.94 -0.34
C ILE A 136 -15.53 26.26 0.14
N SER A 137 -15.35 24.97 -0.20
CA SER A 137 -14.20 24.17 0.18
C SER A 137 -12.98 24.39 -0.70
N GLN A 138 -13.04 25.29 -1.69
CA GLN A 138 -11.96 25.56 -2.65
C GLN A 138 -11.47 24.29 -3.38
N GLY A 139 -12.40 23.41 -3.73
CA GLY A 139 -12.11 22.16 -4.43
C GLY A 139 -11.72 21.01 -3.51
N TYR A 140 -11.75 21.16 -2.18
CA TYR A 140 -11.51 20.05 -1.25
C TYR A 140 -12.79 19.26 -0.95
N LEU A 141 -12.65 17.95 -0.78
CA LEU A 141 -13.77 17.06 -0.45
C LEU A 141 -13.91 16.99 1.08
N HIS A 142 -15.12 16.74 1.58
CA HIS A 142 -15.33 16.58 3.02
C HIS A 142 -15.09 15.13 3.44
N VAL A 143 -14.76 14.93 4.72
CA VAL A 143 -14.67 13.59 5.31
C VAL A 143 -16.10 13.09 5.57
N ASP A 144 -16.49 11.99 4.91
CA ASP A 144 -17.84 11.42 4.98
C ASP A 144 -18.08 10.70 6.32
N GLN A 145 -17.04 10.08 6.88
CA GLN A 145 -17.11 9.23 8.05
C GLN A 145 -15.94 9.47 9.01
N TRP A 146 -16.17 9.32 10.32
CA TRP A 146 -15.07 9.41 11.27
C TRP A 146 -14.03 8.31 10.98
N PRO A 147 -12.74 8.65 10.80
CA PRO A 147 -11.74 7.67 10.43
C PRO A 147 -11.52 6.64 11.54
N TYR A 148 -11.43 5.36 11.20
CA TYR A 148 -11.19 4.31 12.18
C TYR A 148 -9.70 4.04 12.46
N ARG A 149 -8.78 4.58 11.65
CA ARG A 149 -7.35 4.71 11.96
C ARG A 149 -6.86 6.09 11.52
N ILE A 150 -6.09 6.73 12.38
CA ILE A 150 -5.49 8.04 12.16
C ILE A 150 -4.02 7.98 12.59
N ILE A 151 -3.12 8.50 11.76
CA ILE A 151 -1.71 8.67 12.06
C ILE A 151 -1.39 10.15 11.94
N ARG A 152 -1.03 10.74 13.08
CA ARG A 152 -0.55 12.13 13.16
C ARG A 152 0.95 12.12 13.30
N LEU A 153 1.62 12.66 12.30
CA LEU A 153 3.08 12.81 12.28
C LEU A 153 3.43 13.97 13.23
N GLY A 154 4.21 13.70 14.26
CA GLY A 154 4.57 14.66 15.29
C GLY A 154 5.84 15.44 14.95
N ASP A 155 6.63 15.72 15.98
CA ASP A 155 7.84 16.53 15.87
C ASP A 155 8.98 15.82 15.10
N GLN A 156 9.83 16.66 14.51
CA GLN A 156 11.06 16.26 13.84
C GLN A 156 12.14 15.94 14.88
N MET A 157 12.76 14.79 14.70
CA MET A 157 13.89 14.25 15.42
C MET A 157 15.04 14.05 14.42
N GLU A 158 16.19 13.59 14.93
CA GLU A 158 17.32 13.20 14.08
C GLU A 158 16.92 12.01 13.19
N ALA A 159 17.03 12.22 11.88
CA ALA A 159 16.75 11.20 10.89
C ALA A 159 18.01 10.35 10.64
N PRO A 160 17.89 9.02 10.49
CA PRO A 160 19.00 8.19 10.05
C PRO A 160 19.50 8.62 8.67
N SER A 161 20.76 8.28 8.38
CA SER A 161 21.32 8.45 7.05
C SER A 161 20.60 7.58 6.02
N ALA A 162 20.70 7.94 4.74
CA ALA A 162 20.12 7.16 3.64
C ALA A 162 20.63 5.71 3.62
N LEU A 163 21.91 5.48 3.96
CA LEU A 163 22.50 4.14 4.04
C LEU A 163 21.92 3.33 5.21
N GLU A 164 21.72 3.95 6.38
CA GLU A 164 21.05 3.30 7.51
C GLU A 164 19.60 2.95 7.18
N ASN A 165 18.90 3.82 6.44
CA ASN A 165 17.55 3.56 5.96
C ASN A 165 17.50 2.42 4.93
N LEU A 166 18.51 2.31 4.05
CA LEU A 166 18.67 1.14 3.17
C LEU A 166 18.79 -0.14 3.99
N TYR A 167 19.71 -0.19 4.95
CA TYR A 167 19.88 -1.39 5.77
C TYR A 167 18.66 -1.71 6.63
N ALA A 168 17.98 -0.69 7.18
CA ALA A 168 16.73 -0.90 7.91
C ALA A 168 15.64 -1.49 7.00
N SER A 169 15.50 -0.97 5.78
CA SER A 169 14.54 -1.46 4.79
C SER A 169 14.81 -2.91 4.39
N LEU A 170 16.08 -3.27 4.15
CA LEU A 170 16.45 -4.65 3.79
C LEU A 170 16.22 -5.63 4.96
N ARG A 171 16.39 -5.19 6.21
CA ARG A 171 15.99 -6.01 7.38
C ARG A 171 14.48 -6.24 7.42
N VAL A 172 13.68 -5.19 7.17
CA VAL A 172 12.22 -5.31 7.06
C VAL A 172 11.83 -6.27 5.93
N LYS A 173 12.54 -6.29 4.79
CA LYS A 173 12.33 -7.30 3.74
C LYS A 173 12.50 -8.71 4.29
N LEU A 174 13.66 -9.02 4.85
CA LEU A 174 13.96 -10.37 5.36
C LEU A 174 12.96 -10.80 6.44
N GLU A 175 12.63 -9.90 7.37
CA GLU A 175 11.66 -10.17 8.44
C GLU A 175 10.26 -10.41 7.88
N SER A 176 9.76 -9.54 7.00
CA SER A 176 8.38 -9.62 6.50
C SER A 176 8.15 -10.76 5.50
N MET A 177 9.18 -11.20 4.79
CA MET A 177 9.09 -12.32 3.84
C MET A 177 9.18 -13.69 4.51
N GLN A 178 9.94 -13.81 5.60
CA GLN A 178 10.19 -15.08 6.31
C GLN A 178 9.30 -15.32 7.53
N ALA A 179 8.54 -14.34 7.97
CA ALA A 179 7.80 -14.44 9.22
C ALA A 179 6.63 -15.45 9.14
N GLU A 180 6.91 -16.69 9.52
CA GLU A 180 5.91 -17.74 9.77
C GLU A 180 5.05 -17.46 11.02
N SER A 181 5.44 -16.50 11.88
CA SER A 181 4.94 -16.37 13.25
C SER A 181 4.38 -14.98 13.66
N LEU A 182 4.33 -13.99 12.76
CA LEU A 182 3.83 -12.64 13.12
C LEU A 182 2.31 -12.54 13.34
N SER A 183 1.53 -13.61 13.17
CA SER A 183 0.05 -13.53 13.17
C SER A 183 -0.65 -14.30 14.30
N ASN A 184 -0.26 -14.10 15.57
CA ASN A 184 -1.07 -14.63 16.69
C ASN A 184 -2.48 -13.99 16.81
N SER A 185 -2.83 -13.02 15.96
CA SER A 185 -4.14 -12.33 15.98
C SER A 185 -4.73 -12.00 14.61
N SER A 186 -4.07 -12.36 13.51
CA SER A 186 -4.50 -12.03 12.14
C SER A 186 -4.68 -13.30 11.32
N SER A 187 -5.77 -13.38 10.57
CA SER A 187 -6.07 -14.46 9.61
C SER A 187 -5.22 -14.39 8.33
N TYR A 188 -4.46 -13.31 8.15
CA TYR A 188 -3.58 -13.12 7.00
C TYR A 188 -2.28 -13.88 7.16
N ALA A 189 -1.89 -14.60 6.11
CA ALA A 189 -0.50 -15.00 5.90
C ALA A 189 0.31 -13.82 5.36
N ILE A 190 1.63 -13.90 5.51
CA ILE A 190 2.58 -12.93 4.98
C ILE A 190 3.72 -13.61 4.21
N GLY A 191 4.45 -12.80 3.45
CA GLY A 191 5.68 -13.22 2.77
C GLY A 191 5.46 -14.39 1.81
N TYR A 192 6.33 -15.38 1.88
CA TYR A 192 6.23 -16.58 1.03
C TYR A 192 4.94 -17.37 1.26
N LYS A 193 4.45 -17.43 2.51
CA LYS A 193 3.20 -18.14 2.80
C LYS A 193 1.99 -17.46 2.15
N ALA A 194 1.99 -16.13 2.09
CA ALA A 194 0.96 -15.38 1.38
C ALA A 194 0.98 -15.65 -0.14
N LEU A 195 2.17 -15.72 -0.76
CA LEU A 195 2.30 -16.11 -2.17
C LEU A 195 1.78 -17.53 -2.42
N GLU A 196 2.10 -18.47 -1.54
CA GLU A 196 1.62 -19.85 -1.61
C GLU A 196 0.09 -19.92 -1.50
N LEU A 197 -0.52 -19.30 -0.48
CA LEU A 197 -1.97 -19.29 -0.31
C LEU A 197 -2.69 -18.64 -1.50
N TRP A 198 -2.13 -17.58 -2.07
CA TRP A 198 -2.70 -16.95 -3.26
C TRP A 198 -2.66 -17.89 -4.46
N ARG A 199 -1.55 -18.60 -4.67
CA ARG A 199 -1.42 -19.62 -5.73
C ARG A 199 -2.43 -20.74 -5.56
N GLU A 200 -2.56 -21.28 -4.34
CA GLU A 200 -3.54 -22.33 -4.03
C GLU A 200 -4.97 -21.85 -4.33
N GLY A 201 -5.33 -20.63 -3.91
CA GLY A 201 -6.65 -20.06 -4.17
C GLY A 201 -6.93 -19.80 -5.66
N LEU A 202 -5.91 -19.53 -6.48
CA LEU A 202 -6.05 -19.42 -7.94
C LEU A 202 -6.35 -20.79 -8.58
N GLN A 203 -5.83 -21.86 -7.98
CA GLN A 203 -5.95 -23.24 -8.45
C GLN A 203 -7.11 -24.01 -7.83
N ASP A 204 -7.96 -23.35 -7.03
CA ASP A 204 -9.16 -23.94 -6.41
C ASP A 204 -10.29 -24.15 -7.44
N HIS A 205 -10.07 -25.08 -8.38
CA HIS A 205 -11.01 -25.42 -9.44
C HIS A 205 -12.42 -25.79 -8.90
N PRO A 206 -12.56 -26.55 -7.80
CA PRO A 206 -13.86 -26.82 -7.20
C PRO A 206 -14.61 -25.55 -6.80
N TRP A 207 -13.94 -24.58 -6.16
CA TRP A 207 -14.57 -23.31 -5.82
C TRP A 207 -15.02 -22.54 -7.05
N TYR A 208 -14.18 -22.42 -8.09
CA TYR A 208 -14.57 -21.69 -9.31
C TYR A 208 -15.70 -22.38 -10.09
N ALA A 209 -15.81 -23.71 -10.00
CA ALA A 209 -16.92 -24.45 -10.56
C ALA A 209 -18.23 -24.21 -9.80
N ALA A 210 -18.16 -24.09 -8.47
CA ALA A 210 -19.32 -23.93 -7.59
C ALA A 210 -19.78 -22.48 -7.36
N ALA A 211 -18.89 -21.49 -7.50
CA ALA A 211 -19.19 -20.09 -7.21
C ALA A 211 -20.32 -19.55 -8.09
N ASP A 212 -21.19 -18.71 -7.53
CA ASP A 212 -22.08 -17.89 -8.35
C ASP A 212 -21.30 -16.73 -9.01
N GLU A 213 -22.00 -15.94 -9.83
CA GLU A 213 -21.39 -14.84 -10.57
C GLU A 213 -20.92 -13.70 -9.64
N GLU A 214 -21.62 -13.46 -8.53
CA GLU A 214 -21.26 -12.42 -7.56
C GLU A 214 -19.96 -12.78 -6.82
N ALA A 215 -19.88 -13.99 -6.26
CA ALA A 215 -18.69 -14.50 -5.60
C ALA A 215 -17.49 -14.53 -6.55
N PHE A 216 -17.70 -15.00 -7.79
CA PHE A 216 -16.65 -15.00 -8.81
C PHE A 216 -16.16 -13.59 -9.13
N SER A 217 -17.10 -12.65 -9.35
CA SER A 217 -16.78 -11.25 -9.64
C SER A 217 -16.02 -10.59 -8.51
N ARG A 218 -16.42 -10.85 -7.26
CA ARG A 218 -15.71 -10.37 -6.08
C ARG A 218 -14.28 -10.90 -6.04
N ARG A 219 -14.08 -12.21 -6.25
CA ARG A 219 -12.73 -12.82 -6.24
C ARG A 219 -11.86 -12.25 -7.36
N LEU A 220 -12.42 -12.04 -8.56
CA LEU A 220 -11.72 -11.36 -9.66
C LEU A 220 -11.31 -9.93 -9.27
N SER A 221 -12.22 -9.18 -8.65
CA SER A 221 -11.98 -7.80 -8.24
C SER A 221 -10.88 -7.67 -7.19
N VAL A 222 -10.91 -8.53 -6.17
CA VAL A 222 -9.85 -8.61 -5.15
C VAL A 222 -8.53 -9.02 -5.79
N ASN A 223 -8.54 -10.04 -6.66
CA ASN A 223 -7.34 -10.48 -7.37
C ASN A 223 -6.67 -9.36 -8.17
N HIS A 224 -7.47 -8.60 -8.92
CA HIS A 224 -7.02 -7.47 -9.71
C HIS A 224 -6.37 -6.40 -8.83
N PHE A 225 -7.02 -6.05 -7.71
CA PHE A 225 -6.49 -5.07 -6.76
C PHE A 225 -5.19 -5.53 -6.09
N CYS A 226 -5.11 -6.79 -5.65
CA CYS A 226 -3.88 -7.34 -5.07
C CYS A 226 -2.74 -7.40 -6.10
N MET A 227 -3.02 -7.72 -7.37
CA MET A 227 -2.00 -7.73 -8.43
C MET A 227 -1.48 -6.31 -8.72
N MET A 228 -2.37 -5.32 -8.77
CA MET A 228 -1.99 -3.91 -8.89
C MET A 228 -1.05 -3.49 -7.76
N ALA A 229 -1.42 -3.81 -6.51
CA ALA A 229 -0.65 -3.46 -5.33
C ALA A 229 0.73 -4.14 -5.29
N LEU A 230 0.81 -5.42 -5.68
CA LEU A 230 2.08 -6.16 -5.77
C LEU A 230 2.98 -5.59 -6.88
N ALA A 231 2.41 -5.32 -8.06
CA ALA A 231 3.14 -4.73 -9.18
C ALA A 231 3.75 -3.37 -8.81
N ASP A 232 2.97 -2.49 -8.20
CA ASP A 232 3.47 -1.19 -7.74
C ASP A 232 4.51 -1.31 -6.61
N ALA A 233 4.29 -2.20 -5.64
CA ALA A 233 5.25 -2.44 -4.57
C ALA A 233 6.63 -2.85 -5.12
N ARG A 234 6.66 -3.76 -6.11
CA ARG A 234 7.93 -4.22 -6.72
C ARG A 234 8.55 -3.22 -7.67
N ARG A 235 7.74 -2.43 -8.37
CA ARG A 235 8.21 -1.25 -9.12
C ARG A 235 8.91 -0.26 -8.19
N CYS A 236 8.33 0.04 -7.03
CA CYS A 236 8.95 0.91 -6.02
C CYS A 236 10.24 0.31 -5.46
N ALA A 237 10.27 -0.99 -5.17
CA ALA A 237 11.48 -1.68 -4.74
C ALA A 237 12.62 -1.53 -5.75
N ALA A 238 12.37 -1.78 -7.03
CA ALA A 238 13.37 -1.65 -8.09
C ALA A 238 13.92 -0.22 -8.19
N ALA A 239 13.04 0.78 -8.16
CA ALA A 239 13.44 2.17 -8.17
C ALA A 239 14.27 2.56 -6.94
N TYR A 240 13.82 2.15 -5.75
CA TYR A 240 14.50 2.43 -4.49
C TYR A 240 15.90 1.81 -4.43
N LEU A 241 16.06 0.55 -4.83
CA LEU A 241 17.35 -0.14 -4.85
C LEU A 241 18.32 0.55 -5.81
N ARG A 242 17.85 0.90 -7.02
CA ARG A 242 18.64 1.65 -8.01
C ARG A 242 19.12 2.99 -7.48
N ASP A 243 18.24 3.76 -6.86
CA ASP A 243 18.57 5.07 -6.29
C ASP A 243 19.52 4.93 -5.08
N SER A 244 19.56 3.76 -4.45
CA SER A 244 20.41 3.45 -3.30
C SER A 244 21.81 2.93 -3.70
N LEU A 245 22.05 2.58 -4.97
CA LEU A 245 23.36 2.07 -5.43
C LEU A 245 24.56 2.96 -5.06
N PRO A 246 24.48 4.30 -5.14
CA PRO A 246 25.61 5.16 -4.79
C PRO A 246 25.94 5.19 -3.28
N LEU A 247 25.04 4.69 -2.43
CA LEU A 247 25.19 4.72 -0.97
C LEU A 247 26.15 3.65 -0.44
N VAL A 248 26.36 2.57 -1.21
CA VAL A 248 27.17 1.43 -0.80
C VAL A 248 28.55 1.50 -1.45
N HIS A 249 29.59 1.48 -0.61
CA HIS A 249 30.98 1.63 -1.07
C HIS A 249 31.81 0.34 -0.98
N ASP A 250 31.37 -0.64 -0.19
CA ASP A 250 32.00 -1.95 -0.17
C ASP A 250 31.73 -2.67 -1.51
N PRO A 251 32.76 -3.14 -2.25
CA PRO A 251 32.58 -3.71 -3.58
C PRO A 251 31.69 -4.96 -3.61
N GLN A 252 31.73 -5.79 -2.56
CA GLN A 252 30.91 -7.00 -2.50
C GLN A 252 29.44 -6.64 -2.25
N GLN A 253 29.18 -5.77 -1.28
CA GLN A 253 27.83 -5.27 -1.01
C GLN A 253 27.25 -4.49 -2.20
N GLN A 254 28.08 -3.69 -2.87
CA GLN A 254 27.65 -2.92 -4.04
C GLN A 254 27.28 -3.85 -5.21
N ALA A 255 28.09 -4.88 -5.48
CA ALA A 255 27.78 -5.89 -6.50
C ALA A 255 26.49 -6.66 -6.18
N ALA A 256 26.28 -7.01 -4.90
CA ALA A 256 25.06 -7.66 -4.45
C ALA A 256 23.82 -6.76 -4.60
N LEU A 257 23.93 -5.48 -4.24
CA LEU A 257 22.85 -4.50 -4.40
C LEU A 257 22.52 -4.24 -5.88
N ALA A 258 23.53 -4.22 -6.76
CA ALA A 258 23.34 -4.12 -8.20
C ALA A 258 22.60 -5.34 -8.76
N ALA A 259 23.02 -6.55 -8.40
CA ALA A 259 22.32 -7.77 -8.79
C ALA A 259 20.88 -7.80 -8.26
N MET A 260 20.66 -7.34 -7.03
CA MET A 260 19.33 -7.25 -6.44
C MET A 260 18.45 -6.26 -7.20
N THR A 261 19.02 -5.12 -7.61
CA THR A 261 18.32 -4.11 -8.43
C THR A 261 17.81 -4.72 -9.75
N GLU A 262 18.65 -5.50 -10.44
CA GLU A 262 18.25 -6.18 -11.69
C GLU A 262 17.11 -7.18 -11.45
N ILE A 263 17.17 -7.98 -10.38
CA ILE A 263 16.11 -8.93 -10.02
C ILE A 263 14.78 -8.23 -9.77
N TYR A 264 14.78 -7.12 -9.02
CA TYR A 264 13.55 -6.36 -8.78
C TYR A 264 13.08 -5.61 -10.04
N GLY A 265 13.98 -5.25 -10.94
CA GLY A 265 13.65 -4.79 -12.28
C GLY A 265 12.90 -5.85 -13.10
N GLU A 266 13.38 -7.09 -13.10
CA GLU A 266 12.70 -8.24 -13.74
C GLU A 266 11.32 -8.49 -13.10
N LEU A 267 11.24 -8.52 -11.76
CA LEU A 267 9.97 -8.68 -11.03
C LEU A 267 8.96 -7.61 -11.42
N ALA A 268 9.36 -6.34 -11.38
CA ALA A 268 8.49 -5.22 -11.72
C ALA A 268 7.97 -5.34 -13.16
N ALA A 269 8.84 -5.68 -14.13
CA ALA A 269 8.45 -5.83 -15.52
C ALA A 269 7.50 -7.02 -15.76
N LEU A 270 7.75 -8.17 -15.12
CA LEU A 270 6.88 -9.34 -15.21
C LEU A 270 5.48 -9.06 -14.66
N LEU A 271 5.42 -8.43 -13.48
CA LEU A 271 4.16 -8.10 -12.80
C LEU A 271 3.37 -7.03 -13.56
N ASP A 272 4.02 -5.95 -14.01
CA ASP A 272 3.39 -4.89 -14.79
C ASP A 272 2.82 -5.41 -16.12
N LYS A 273 3.59 -6.24 -16.83
CA LYS A 273 3.13 -6.87 -18.06
C LYS A 273 1.87 -7.70 -17.80
N TYR A 274 1.91 -8.59 -16.81
CA TYR A 274 0.77 -9.45 -16.50
C TYR A 274 -0.45 -8.62 -16.07
N TYR A 275 -0.26 -7.62 -15.20
CA TYR A 275 -1.34 -6.77 -14.72
C TYR A 275 -2.04 -6.02 -15.87
N LYS A 276 -1.29 -5.47 -16.83
CA LYS A 276 -1.85 -4.81 -18.02
C LYS A 276 -2.65 -5.74 -18.94
N GLU A 277 -2.37 -7.04 -18.89
CA GLU A 277 -3.10 -8.06 -19.65
C GLU A 277 -4.32 -8.59 -18.88
N MET A 278 -4.48 -8.25 -17.59
CA MET A 278 -5.66 -8.63 -16.81
C MET A 278 -6.90 -7.86 -17.28
N SER A 279 -8.06 -8.51 -17.19
CA SER A 279 -9.33 -7.83 -17.39
C SER A 279 -9.69 -6.99 -16.18
N ASP A 280 -9.93 -5.70 -16.41
CA ASP A 280 -10.36 -4.77 -15.37
C ASP A 280 -11.83 -5.07 -14.96
N PRO A 281 -12.08 -5.44 -13.70
CA PRO A 281 -13.42 -5.70 -13.18
C PRO A 281 -14.41 -4.53 -13.38
N ALA A 282 -13.94 -3.27 -13.31
CA ALA A 282 -14.78 -2.10 -13.49
C ALA A 282 -15.24 -1.95 -14.96
N ILE A 283 -14.33 -2.22 -15.90
CA ILE A 283 -14.64 -2.23 -17.35
C ILE A 283 -15.63 -3.37 -17.66
N LEU A 284 -15.40 -4.57 -17.13
CA LEU A 284 -16.29 -5.71 -17.35
C LEU A 284 -17.71 -5.43 -16.87
N ARG A 285 -17.84 -4.80 -15.68
CA ARG A 285 -19.14 -4.39 -15.12
C ARG A 285 -19.85 -3.41 -16.03
N THR A 286 -19.14 -2.40 -16.52
CA THR A 286 -19.70 -1.35 -17.40
C THR A 286 -20.11 -1.90 -18.76
N ALA A 287 -19.33 -2.84 -19.31
CA ALA A 287 -19.59 -3.48 -20.59
C ALA A 287 -20.64 -4.60 -20.55
N GLY A 288 -21.10 -5.01 -19.35
CA GLY A 288 -21.98 -6.16 -19.19
C GLY A 288 -21.33 -7.50 -19.61
N ALA A 289 -19.99 -7.57 -19.55
CA ALA A 289 -19.23 -8.74 -19.99
C ALA A 289 -19.18 -9.80 -18.88
N ALA A 290 -19.40 -11.07 -19.25
CA ALA A 290 -19.40 -12.18 -18.30
C ALA A 290 -18.00 -12.39 -17.68
N PRO A 291 -17.82 -12.23 -16.35
CA PRO A 291 -16.52 -12.33 -15.68
C PRO A 291 -15.78 -13.65 -15.94
N ARG A 292 -16.54 -14.75 -16.05
CA ARG A 292 -16.01 -16.09 -16.33
C ARG A 292 -15.39 -16.24 -17.71
N ALA A 293 -15.83 -15.45 -18.69
CA ALA A 293 -15.24 -15.43 -20.02
C ALA A 293 -13.89 -14.67 -20.04
N SER A 294 -13.74 -13.69 -19.14
CA SER A 294 -12.59 -12.79 -19.07
C SER A 294 -11.49 -13.26 -18.12
N TRP A 295 -11.82 -14.12 -17.16
CA TRP A 295 -10.88 -14.74 -16.23
C TRP A 295 -11.01 -16.26 -16.23
N THR A 296 -10.41 -16.88 -17.23
CA THR A 296 -10.43 -18.32 -17.50
C THR A 296 -9.57 -19.13 -16.52
N GLY A 297 -9.77 -20.45 -16.49
CA GLY A 297 -8.91 -21.37 -15.73
C GLY A 297 -7.44 -21.26 -16.13
N ARG A 298 -7.17 -21.17 -17.44
CA ARG A 298 -5.82 -20.99 -17.97
C ARG A 298 -5.15 -19.70 -17.47
N GLN A 299 -5.89 -18.58 -17.41
CA GLN A 299 -5.32 -17.32 -16.88
C GLN A 299 -4.98 -17.45 -15.39
N ARG A 300 -5.81 -18.16 -14.61
CA ARG A 300 -5.50 -18.42 -13.19
C ARG A 300 -4.27 -19.32 -13.01
N GLU A 301 -4.12 -20.34 -13.85
CA GLU A 301 -2.93 -21.20 -13.87
C GLU A 301 -1.67 -20.39 -14.22
N GLN A 302 -1.74 -19.56 -15.26
CA GLN A 302 -0.65 -18.64 -15.64
C GLN A 302 -0.27 -17.68 -14.51
N GLN A 303 -1.26 -17.15 -13.78
CA GLN A 303 -1.00 -16.32 -12.61
C GLN A 303 -0.32 -17.11 -11.49
N ALA A 304 -0.76 -18.35 -11.23
CA ALA A 304 -0.17 -19.19 -10.21
C ALA A 304 1.30 -19.55 -10.53
N GLU A 305 1.63 -19.72 -11.81
CA GLU A 305 3.01 -19.89 -12.30
C GLU A 305 3.82 -18.61 -12.13
N LEU A 306 3.24 -17.44 -12.48
CA LEU A 306 3.88 -16.15 -12.26
C LEU A 306 4.22 -15.93 -10.79
N LEU A 307 3.30 -16.19 -9.87
CA LEU A 307 3.54 -16.06 -8.43
C LEU A 307 4.62 -17.03 -7.93
N ALA A 308 4.74 -18.22 -8.54
CA ALA A 308 5.84 -19.15 -8.24
C ALA A 308 7.20 -18.57 -8.66
N LYS A 309 7.26 -17.98 -9.86
CA LYS A 309 8.44 -17.31 -10.39
C LYS A 309 8.80 -16.07 -9.54
N VAL A 310 7.80 -15.31 -9.10
CA VAL A 310 7.97 -14.20 -8.15
C VAL A 310 8.63 -14.69 -6.86
N ALA A 311 8.09 -15.73 -6.23
CA ALA A 311 8.69 -16.30 -5.01
C ALA A 311 10.15 -16.75 -5.22
N SER A 312 10.47 -17.35 -6.36
CA SER A 312 11.85 -17.75 -6.69
C SER A 312 12.81 -16.56 -6.84
N LEU A 313 12.37 -15.46 -7.46
CA LEU A 313 13.15 -14.24 -7.59
C LEU A 313 13.30 -13.50 -6.24
N GLU A 314 12.24 -13.50 -5.42
CA GLU A 314 12.29 -12.97 -4.05
C GLU A 314 13.34 -13.65 -3.18
N HIS A 315 13.43 -14.99 -3.26
CA HIS A 315 14.45 -15.77 -2.54
C HIS A 315 15.87 -15.40 -2.97
N GLN A 316 16.11 -15.20 -4.26
CA GLN A 316 17.39 -14.70 -4.74
C GLN A 316 17.68 -13.30 -4.20
N GLY A 317 16.65 -12.45 -4.16
CA GLY A 317 16.71 -11.13 -3.53
C GLY A 317 17.01 -11.18 -2.03
N ASP A 318 16.52 -12.18 -1.29
CA ASP A 318 16.86 -12.38 0.13
C ASP A 318 18.34 -12.69 0.31
N THR A 319 18.88 -13.64 -0.46
CA THR A 319 20.31 -13.99 -0.39
C THR A 319 21.21 -12.78 -0.68
N LEU A 320 20.83 -11.95 -1.66
CA LEU A 320 21.57 -10.72 -1.96
C LEU A 320 21.43 -9.68 -0.85
N ALA A 321 20.24 -9.54 -0.26
CA ALA A 321 20.02 -8.64 0.87
C ALA A 321 20.88 -9.03 2.09
N GLU A 322 21.04 -10.32 2.36
CA GLU A 322 21.94 -10.82 3.42
C GLU A 322 23.40 -10.40 3.19
N VAL A 323 23.89 -10.50 1.94
CA VAL A 323 25.24 -10.05 1.57
C VAL A 323 25.37 -8.53 1.73
N VAL A 324 24.38 -7.74 1.27
CA VAL A 324 24.37 -6.28 1.45
C VAL A 324 24.40 -5.89 2.93
N LEU A 325 23.72 -6.66 3.78
CA LEU A 325 23.68 -6.44 5.23
C LEU A 325 24.91 -6.99 5.98
N GLY A 326 25.81 -7.70 5.30
CA GLY A 326 26.98 -8.34 5.90
C GLY A 326 26.61 -9.50 6.86
N LEU A 327 25.51 -10.20 6.58
CA LEU A 327 25.06 -11.34 7.37
C LEU A 327 25.68 -12.68 6.91
N THR A 328 26.28 -12.70 5.71
CA THR A 328 26.89 -13.88 5.08
C THR A 328 28.23 -13.59 4.43
#